data_AF-A0A954Y4H4-F1
#
_entry.id   AF-A0A954Y4H4-F1
#
_cell.length_a   1.000
_cell.length_b   1.000
_cell.length_c   1.000
_cell.angle_alpha   90.00
_cell.angle_beta   90.00
_cell.angle_gamma   90.00
#
_symmetry.space_group_name_H-M   'P 1'
#
loop_
_entity.id
_entity.type
_entity.pdbx_description
1 polymer ?
#
loop_
_entity_poly.entity_id
_entity_poly.type
_entity_poly.pdbx_seq_one_letter_code
_entity_poly.pdbx_strand_id
1 'polypeptide(L)'
;MSEQESTGGEFEREPAPTSSLLGFKSFIGMYAGEHCAGTELMLGPLFVAAGVSAYDLIVGLLLGNALAVLSWMLLCAPIATRARLTLYYQLEKICGRNLVTLYNIANGVAFCFLAGSMITVSATALGVWFNFPMPGLNDIYPTSVSWVIAVAVLGVLVSLVAATGYSMVARFANMAAPWMVLVFLAFGLIGLREFLLETGKEVHSLSDLWALATTDIWKGGEPLEGQSKFTFWHVTFFAWFCNMAMHIGMSDLSVFRFAKKSWYGLATASGMYVGHFMAWISASILYALQLHRDPTNTDVLPGPLAYQAAGVAGLICVVIAGWTTANPTIYRAGLAFQALVPRASRFWVTMATGLVVTIVGMFPGVAMQLLGFVAIYGLILMPMGAVIFCDFWLMEKLGLKSYWAEHEQVPFNWAAGIAWIGTLAICVGMVVGFPEVALGGVKIFEIYFVALPGWFIASALYLGISWVMQSAERMRVASLVARPLAAVAIIGTLVPPVLYLMGSISLENMKYTMLGFTVLWFLTVPLVDRQTRGEKIMEDAGQEVVI
;
A
#
# COMPACT_ATOMS: atom_id res chain seq x y z
N MET A 1 20.51 43.83 6.21
CA MET A 1 21.47 43.15 5.32
C MET A 1 22.01 41.96 6.07
N SER A 2 21.69 40.70 5.77
CA SER A 2 21.14 40.11 4.55
C SER A 2 20.02 39.13 4.90
N GLU A 3 18.87 39.32 4.26
CA GLU A 3 17.90 38.26 4.00
C GLU A 3 18.65 37.07 3.40
N GLN A 4 18.72 35.96 4.12
CA GLN A 4 18.77 34.66 3.46
C GLN A 4 17.35 34.38 3.03
N GLU A 5 17.08 34.62 1.74
CA GLU A 5 15.94 34.05 1.04
C GLU A 5 15.84 32.57 1.42
N SER A 6 14.76 32.18 2.10
CA SER A 6 14.40 30.79 2.30
C SER A 6 14.01 30.21 0.94
N THR A 7 14.99 29.75 0.18
CA THR A 7 14.78 29.02 -1.07
C THR A 7 14.07 27.69 -0.78
N GLY A 8 12.74 27.68 -0.88
CA GLY A 8 11.92 26.56 -1.38
C GLY A 8 12.17 25.15 -0.83
N GLY A 9 12.23 24.94 0.48
CA GLY A 9 12.14 23.60 1.08
C GLY A 9 10.70 23.24 1.44
N GLU A 10 10.23 22.03 1.15
CA GLU A 10 8.90 21.50 1.56
C GLU A 10 8.86 21.10 3.05
N PHE A 11 9.64 21.77 3.93
CA PHE A 11 9.72 21.48 5.37
C PHE A 11 9.99 20.00 5.68
N GLU A 12 10.85 19.34 4.91
CA GLU A 12 11.02 17.87 4.97
C GLU A 12 11.62 17.36 6.29
N ARG A 13 12.40 18.19 6.98
CA ARG A 13 13.09 17.85 8.23
C ARG A 13 12.71 18.75 9.39
N GLU A 14 11.59 19.45 9.29
CA GLU A 14 11.09 20.36 10.32
C GLU A 14 9.55 20.39 10.33
N PRO A 15 8.92 20.79 11.44
CA PRO A 15 7.48 20.98 11.48
C PRO A 15 7.01 22.03 10.47
N ALA A 16 5.95 21.74 9.72
CA ALA A 16 5.34 22.72 8.82
C ALA A 16 4.83 23.96 9.60
N PRO A 17 5.27 25.18 9.24
CA PRO A 17 4.92 26.39 9.99
C PRO A 17 3.44 26.79 9.80
N THR A 18 2.92 27.58 10.73
CA THR A 18 1.52 28.05 10.70
C THR A 18 1.20 28.87 9.43
N SER A 19 2.19 29.59 8.88
CA SER A 19 2.05 30.38 7.66
C SER A 19 1.83 29.53 6.40
N SER A 20 2.26 28.26 6.39
CA SER A 20 2.07 27.35 5.25
C SER A 20 0.82 26.49 5.35
N LEU A 21 -0.04 26.70 6.35
CA LEU A 21 -1.24 25.88 6.54
C LEU A 21 -2.32 26.17 5.49
N LEU A 22 -2.84 25.11 4.89
CA LEU A 22 -3.82 25.14 3.81
C LEU A 22 -5.26 25.03 4.34
N GLY A 23 -6.21 25.56 3.56
CA GLY A 23 -7.65 25.46 3.86
C GLY A 23 -8.26 24.14 3.41
N PHE A 24 -9.44 23.80 3.92
CA PHE A 24 -10.14 22.54 3.64
C PHE A 24 -10.33 22.26 2.13
N LYS A 25 -10.66 23.29 1.33
CA LYS A 25 -10.87 23.15 -0.12
C LYS A 25 -9.62 22.62 -0.86
N SER A 26 -8.42 22.94 -0.39
CA SER A 26 -7.17 22.45 -0.98
C SER A 26 -7.07 20.92 -0.89
N PHE A 27 -7.60 20.31 0.17
CA PHE A 27 -7.59 18.87 0.36
C PHE A 27 -8.68 18.17 -0.45
N ILE A 28 -9.86 18.77 -0.62
CA ILE A 28 -10.96 18.19 -1.42
C ILE A 28 -10.51 17.96 -2.87
N GLY A 29 -9.97 19.00 -3.52
CA GLY A 29 -9.54 18.87 -4.91
C GLY A 29 -8.41 17.85 -5.09
N MET A 30 -7.48 17.82 -4.13
CA MET A 30 -6.36 16.89 -4.13
C MET A 30 -6.83 15.44 -4.02
N TYR A 31 -7.67 15.10 -3.03
CA TYR A 31 -8.16 13.72 -2.86
C TYR A 31 -9.10 13.30 -3.99
N ALA A 32 -9.98 14.18 -4.47
CA ALA A 32 -10.83 13.88 -5.62
C ALA A 32 -10.01 13.55 -6.88
N GLY A 33 -8.92 14.27 -7.12
CA GLY A 33 -8.05 14.05 -8.27
C GLY A 33 -7.06 12.89 -8.11
N GLU A 34 -6.57 12.62 -6.89
CA GLU A 34 -5.60 11.53 -6.64
C GLU A 34 -6.25 10.15 -6.74
N HIS A 35 -7.54 10.04 -6.38
CA HIS A 35 -8.25 8.76 -6.35
C HIS A 35 -9.16 8.51 -7.56
N CYS A 36 -9.29 9.47 -8.49
CA CYS A 36 -9.84 9.20 -9.82
C CYS A 36 -8.67 8.99 -10.78
N ALA A 37 -8.16 7.76 -10.81
CA ALA A 37 -6.87 7.38 -11.36
C ALA A 37 -7.02 6.25 -12.42
N GLY A 38 -5.89 5.81 -12.98
CA GLY A 38 -5.88 4.70 -13.94
C GLY A 38 -6.25 3.36 -13.29
N THR A 39 -6.05 3.22 -11.98
CA THR A 39 -6.34 2.01 -11.20
C THR A 39 -7.82 1.64 -11.22
N GLU A 40 -8.70 2.64 -11.29
CA GLU A 40 -10.15 2.50 -11.22
C GLU A 40 -10.69 1.68 -12.39
N LEU A 41 -10.04 1.79 -13.56
CA LEU A 41 -10.36 1.02 -14.76
C LEU A 41 -9.97 -0.45 -14.68
N MET A 42 -9.19 -0.85 -13.68
CA MET A 42 -8.85 -2.26 -13.42
C MET A 42 -9.59 -2.79 -12.19
N LEU A 43 -9.63 -2.03 -11.10
CA LEU A 43 -10.20 -2.49 -9.82
C LEU A 43 -11.70 -2.79 -9.91
N GLY A 44 -12.47 -1.92 -10.57
CA GLY A 44 -13.90 -2.15 -10.80
C GLY A 44 -14.18 -3.47 -11.54
N PRO A 45 -13.59 -3.69 -12.73
CA PRO A 45 -13.67 -4.95 -13.45
C PRO A 45 -13.19 -6.17 -12.65
N LEU A 46 -12.11 -6.04 -11.87
CA LEU A 46 -11.59 -7.16 -11.07
C LEU A 46 -12.57 -7.60 -9.97
N PHE A 47 -13.45 -6.73 -9.46
CA PHE A 47 -14.53 -7.20 -8.58
C PHE A 47 -15.54 -8.09 -9.31
N VAL A 48 -15.90 -7.74 -10.55
CA VAL A 48 -16.79 -8.56 -11.38
C VAL A 48 -16.10 -9.88 -11.73
N ALA A 49 -14.81 -9.85 -12.05
CA ALA A 49 -14.00 -11.05 -12.24
C ALA A 49 -13.94 -11.93 -10.97
N ALA A 50 -13.96 -11.33 -9.79
CA ALA A 50 -14.07 -12.02 -8.50
C ALA A 50 -15.50 -12.49 -8.15
N GLY A 51 -16.47 -12.30 -9.05
CA GLY A 51 -17.83 -12.82 -8.92
C GLY A 51 -18.69 -12.06 -7.90
N VAL A 52 -18.48 -10.77 -7.67
CA VAL A 52 -19.30 -10.01 -6.68
C VAL A 52 -20.80 -10.00 -7.01
N SER A 53 -21.63 -10.03 -5.96
CA SER A 53 -23.05 -9.67 -6.09
C SER A 53 -23.26 -8.16 -5.98
N ALA A 54 -24.42 -7.67 -6.42
CA ALA A 54 -24.77 -6.24 -6.31
C ALA A 54 -24.74 -5.75 -4.85
N TYR A 55 -25.20 -6.59 -3.90
CA TYR A 55 -25.14 -6.28 -2.48
C TYR A 55 -23.69 -6.17 -1.99
N ASP A 56 -22.86 -7.17 -2.32
CA ASP A 56 -21.46 -7.19 -1.92
C ASP A 56 -20.72 -5.94 -2.40
N LEU A 57 -20.92 -5.58 -3.67
CA LEU A 57 -20.26 -4.43 -4.27
C LEU A 57 -20.78 -3.12 -3.68
N ILE A 58 -22.07 -2.82 -3.80
CA ILE A 58 -22.59 -1.50 -3.45
C ILE A 58 -22.47 -1.24 -1.94
N VAL A 59 -22.93 -2.17 -1.11
CA VAL A 59 -22.93 -1.98 0.35
C VAL A 59 -21.51 -2.12 0.89
N GLY A 60 -20.72 -3.04 0.35
CA GLY A 60 -19.31 -3.20 0.73
C GLY A 60 -18.48 -1.96 0.42
N LEU A 61 -18.64 -1.36 -0.76
CA LEU A 61 -17.95 -0.12 -1.11
C LEU A 61 -18.43 1.05 -0.24
N LEU A 62 -19.73 1.16 0.08
CA LEU A 62 -20.22 2.22 0.98
C LEU A 62 -19.55 2.14 2.36
N LEU A 63 -19.54 0.94 2.97
CA LEU A 63 -19.00 0.74 4.31
C LEU A 63 -17.47 0.84 4.30
N GLY A 64 -16.79 0.18 3.37
CA GLY A 64 -15.33 0.17 3.29
C GLY A 64 -14.75 1.57 3.06
N ASN A 65 -15.36 2.36 2.17
CA ASN A 65 -14.96 3.75 1.97
C ASN A 65 -15.24 4.62 3.20
N ALA A 66 -16.36 4.42 3.90
CA ALA A 66 -16.63 5.12 5.16
C ALA A 66 -15.55 4.80 6.21
N LEU A 67 -15.17 3.53 6.36
CA LEU A 67 -14.11 3.10 7.26
C LEU A 67 -12.75 3.70 6.88
N ALA A 68 -12.42 3.79 5.58
CA ALA A 68 -11.22 4.46 5.11
C ALA A 68 -11.20 5.94 5.52
N VAL A 69 -12.27 6.69 5.23
CA VAL A 69 -12.41 8.10 5.63
C VAL A 69 -12.26 8.26 7.14
N LEU A 70 -12.89 7.38 7.93
CA LEU A 70 -12.76 7.38 9.38
C LEU A 70 -11.32 7.10 9.84
N SER A 71 -10.60 6.17 9.21
CA SER A 71 -9.19 5.93 9.52
C SER A 71 -8.32 7.17 9.27
N TRP A 72 -8.54 7.92 8.18
CA TRP A 72 -7.88 9.22 8.01
C TRP A 72 -8.25 10.23 9.09
N MET A 73 -9.55 10.37 9.38
CA MET A 73 -10.05 11.35 10.35
C MET A 73 -9.64 11.07 11.79
N LEU A 74 -9.55 9.80 12.18
CA LEU A 74 -9.36 9.38 13.57
C LEU A 74 -7.94 8.93 13.88
N LEU A 75 -7.18 8.43 12.89
CA LEU A 75 -5.81 7.95 13.09
C LEU A 75 -4.79 8.94 12.53
N CYS A 76 -4.84 9.22 11.23
CA CYS A 76 -3.77 9.95 10.54
C CYS A 76 -3.81 11.47 10.78
N ALA A 77 -4.93 12.13 10.44
CA ALA A 77 -5.03 13.59 10.50
C ALA A 77 -4.84 14.18 11.91
N PRO A 78 -5.29 13.54 13.00
CA PRO A 78 -5.02 14.03 14.36
C PRO A 78 -3.53 14.08 14.71
N ILE A 79 -2.75 13.08 14.27
CA ILE A 79 -1.29 13.06 14.49
C ILE A 79 -0.63 14.11 13.59
N ALA A 80 -0.96 14.12 12.29
CA ALA A 80 -0.37 15.03 11.31
C ALA A 80 -0.52 16.51 11.71
N THR A 81 -1.71 16.88 12.20
CA THR A 81 -2.01 18.27 12.56
C THR A 81 -1.40 18.74 13.89
N ARG A 82 -0.91 17.81 14.71
CA ARG A 82 -0.23 18.10 15.97
C ARG A 82 1.29 18.02 15.81
N ALA A 83 1.79 16.95 15.20
CA ALA A 83 3.22 16.74 14.98
C ALA A 83 3.77 17.63 13.86
N ARG A 84 2.99 17.84 12.78
CA ARG A 84 3.38 18.64 11.60
C ARG A 84 4.63 18.13 10.87
N LEU A 85 5.02 16.88 11.10
CA LEU A 85 6.18 16.23 10.47
C LEU A 85 5.77 15.43 9.23
N THR A 86 6.73 15.13 8.36
CA THR A 86 6.58 14.08 7.34
C THR A 86 6.55 12.71 7.99
N LEU A 87 5.99 11.72 7.29
CA LEU A 87 6.08 10.31 7.68
C LEU A 87 7.54 9.90 7.94
N TYR A 88 8.43 10.20 7.00
CA TYR A 88 9.82 9.76 7.05
C TYR A 88 10.60 10.38 8.19
N TYR A 89 10.42 11.69 8.43
CA TYR A 89 11.14 12.36 9.52
C TYR A 89 10.59 11.95 10.89
N GLN A 90 9.28 11.73 11.00
CA GLN A 90 8.69 11.19 12.23
C GLN A 90 9.19 9.77 12.50
N LEU A 91 9.23 8.90 11.48
CA LEU A 91 9.84 7.57 11.61
C LEU A 91 11.33 7.65 11.94
N GLU A 92 12.08 8.62 11.41
CA GLU A 92 13.52 8.72 11.69
C GLU A 92 13.76 8.98 13.18
N LYS A 93 12.95 9.85 13.79
CA LYS A 93 12.97 10.13 15.23
C LYS A 93 12.60 8.91 16.10
N ILE A 94 11.70 8.05 15.62
CA ILE A 94 11.24 6.87 16.37
C ILE A 94 12.15 5.66 16.16
N CYS A 95 12.49 5.39 14.91
CA CYS A 95 13.07 4.15 14.41
C CYS A 95 14.58 4.23 14.18
N GLY A 96 15.13 5.43 13.99
CA GLY A 96 16.51 5.65 13.60
C GLY A 96 16.72 5.55 12.09
N ARG A 97 17.75 6.23 11.60
CA ARG A 97 17.99 6.44 10.17
C ARG A 97 18.14 5.15 9.36
N ASN A 98 18.78 4.11 9.91
CA ASN A 98 19.02 2.87 9.16
C ASN A 98 17.72 2.10 8.91
N LEU A 99 16.82 2.05 9.91
CA LEU A 99 15.55 1.37 9.77
C LEU A 99 14.62 2.11 8.79
N VAL A 100 14.60 3.45 8.85
CA VAL A 100 13.85 4.26 7.87
C VAL A 100 14.39 4.11 6.46
N THR A 101 15.71 3.97 6.31
CA THR A 101 16.33 3.71 4.99
C THR A 101 15.80 2.40 4.39
N LEU A 102 15.68 1.34 5.18
CA LEU A 102 15.09 0.07 4.74
C LEU A 102 13.59 0.22 4.39
N TYR A 103 12.84 0.95 5.21
CA TYR A 103 11.44 1.27 4.95
C TYR A 103 11.25 2.04 3.63
N ASN A 104 12.11 3.04 3.37
CA ASN A 104 12.06 3.83 2.14
C ASN A 104 12.34 2.97 0.89
N ILE A 105 13.25 2.00 0.98
CA ILE A 105 13.50 1.05 -0.11
C ILE A 105 12.24 0.23 -0.39
N ALA A 106 11.61 -0.34 0.64
CA ALA A 106 10.40 -1.13 0.49
C ALA A 106 9.26 -0.31 -0.13
N ASN A 107 9.06 0.93 0.33
CA ASN A 107 8.05 1.84 -0.21
C ASN A 107 8.36 2.26 -1.66
N GLY A 108 9.61 2.59 -1.97
CA GLY A 108 10.04 2.96 -3.32
C GLY A 108 9.86 1.83 -4.34
N VAL A 109 10.16 0.60 -3.94
CA VAL A 109 9.91 -0.61 -4.76
C VAL A 109 8.42 -0.79 -5.01
N ALA A 110 7.57 -0.67 -3.98
CA ALA A 110 6.13 -0.78 -4.17
C ALA A 110 5.56 0.30 -5.11
N PHE A 111 6.03 1.55 -4.99
CA PHE A 111 5.67 2.59 -5.96
C PHE A 111 6.09 2.24 -7.39
N CYS A 112 7.23 1.57 -7.59
CA CYS A 112 7.62 1.12 -8.93
C CYS A 112 6.62 0.12 -9.53
N PHE A 113 6.12 -0.83 -8.73
CA PHE A 113 5.08 -1.76 -9.16
C PHE A 113 3.77 -1.05 -9.50
N LEU A 114 3.31 -0.14 -8.63
CA LEU A 114 2.08 0.62 -8.88
C LEU A 114 2.18 1.48 -10.15
N ALA A 115 3.29 2.21 -10.32
CA ALA A 115 3.51 3.02 -11.52
C ALA A 115 3.65 2.14 -12.77
N GLY A 116 4.27 0.96 -12.65
CA GLY A 116 4.41 -0.01 -13.75
C GLY A 116 3.05 -0.45 -14.26
N SER A 117 2.13 -0.81 -13.34
CA SER A 117 0.74 -1.14 -13.69
C SER A 117 0.04 -0.01 -14.44
N MET A 118 0.32 1.25 -14.11
CA MET A 118 -0.31 2.39 -14.79
C MET A 118 0.23 2.62 -16.21
N ILE A 119 1.49 2.27 -16.46
CA ILE A 119 2.03 2.22 -17.82
C ILE A 119 1.35 1.07 -18.59
N THR A 120 1.19 -0.10 -17.98
CA THR A 120 0.45 -1.24 -18.55
C THR A 120 -0.98 -0.84 -18.95
N VAL A 121 -1.72 -0.18 -18.05
CA VAL A 121 -3.07 0.36 -18.31
C VAL A 121 -3.05 1.28 -19.54
N SER A 122 -2.11 2.24 -19.57
CA SER A 122 -1.98 3.17 -20.70
C SER A 122 -1.65 2.46 -22.01
N ALA A 123 -0.85 1.39 -21.98
CA ALA A 123 -0.47 0.62 -23.15
C ALA A 123 -1.67 -0.11 -23.78
N THR A 124 -2.66 -0.51 -22.98
CA THR A 124 -3.89 -1.12 -23.52
C THR A 124 -4.66 -0.17 -24.45
N ALA A 125 -4.59 1.15 -24.21
CA ALA A 125 -5.20 2.13 -25.11
C ALA A 125 -4.47 2.21 -26.47
N LEU A 126 -3.13 2.10 -26.46
CA LEU A 126 -2.35 2.00 -27.68
C LEU A 126 -2.62 0.69 -28.42
N GLY A 127 -2.90 -0.39 -27.70
CA GLY A 127 -3.26 -1.70 -28.27
C GLY A 127 -4.50 -1.63 -29.14
N VAL A 128 -5.48 -0.81 -28.76
CA VAL A 128 -6.67 -0.55 -29.59
C VAL A 128 -6.31 0.24 -30.86
N TRP A 129 -5.48 1.29 -30.75
CA TRP A 129 -5.11 2.11 -31.92
C TRP A 129 -4.23 1.40 -32.93
N PHE A 130 -3.24 0.64 -32.45
CA PHE A 130 -2.25 -0.03 -33.30
C PHE A 130 -2.57 -1.50 -33.54
N ASN A 131 -3.65 -2.01 -32.95
CA ASN A 131 -4.14 -3.38 -33.10
C ASN A 131 -3.08 -4.47 -32.87
N PHE A 132 -2.34 -4.35 -31.75
CA PHE A 132 -1.36 -5.36 -31.35
C PHE A 132 -1.92 -6.33 -30.29
N PRO A 133 -1.38 -7.56 -30.17
CA PRO A 133 -1.79 -8.51 -29.13
C PRO A 133 -1.56 -7.96 -27.73
N MET A 134 -2.64 -7.87 -26.94
CA MET A 134 -2.63 -7.44 -25.55
C MET A 134 -2.64 -8.65 -24.61
N PRO A 135 -2.10 -8.50 -23.38
CA PRO A 135 -2.08 -9.57 -22.38
C PRO A 135 -3.45 -9.85 -21.79
N GLY A 136 -3.80 -11.12 -21.64
CA GLY A 136 -5.01 -11.56 -20.97
C GLY A 136 -4.90 -11.52 -19.44
N LEU A 137 -6.01 -11.85 -18.76
CA LEU A 137 -6.10 -11.77 -17.29
C LEU A 137 -5.07 -12.64 -16.55
N ASN A 138 -4.74 -13.81 -17.10
CA ASN A 138 -3.83 -14.78 -16.47
C ASN A 138 -2.39 -14.73 -17.03
N ASP A 139 -2.10 -13.80 -17.94
CA ASP A 139 -0.77 -13.66 -18.51
C ASP A 139 0.18 -12.97 -17.54
N ILE A 140 1.35 -13.60 -17.31
CA ILE A 140 2.40 -13.07 -16.44
C ILE A 140 3.52 -12.39 -17.26
N TYR A 141 3.79 -12.92 -18.46
CA TYR A 141 4.89 -12.49 -19.33
C TYR A 141 4.40 -11.60 -20.49
N PRO A 142 5.28 -10.78 -21.09
CA PRO A 142 4.94 -10.01 -22.29
C PRO A 142 4.43 -10.92 -23.42
N THR A 143 3.32 -10.54 -24.05
CA THR A 143 2.70 -11.35 -25.12
C THR A 143 3.29 -11.13 -26.50
N SER A 144 3.91 -9.96 -26.74
CA SER A 144 4.44 -9.60 -28.06
C SER A 144 5.56 -8.56 -27.99
N VAL A 145 6.38 -8.47 -29.04
CA VAL A 145 7.39 -7.41 -29.18
C VAL A 145 6.73 -6.03 -29.29
N SER A 146 5.58 -5.94 -29.96
CA SER A 146 4.77 -4.71 -30.04
C SER A 146 4.32 -4.23 -28.68
N TRP A 147 3.90 -5.14 -27.78
CA TRP A 147 3.56 -4.82 -26.40
C TRP A 147 4.76 -4.20 -25.66
N VAL A 148 5.92 -4.86 -25.75
CA VAL A 148 7.16 -4.38 -25.11
C VAL A 148 7.54 -2.98 -25.62
N ILE A 149 7.46 -2.74 -26.92
CA ILE A 149 7.75 -1.43 -27.52
C ILE A 149 6.75 -0.37 -27.04
N ALA A 150 5.45 -0.67 -27.03
CA ALA A 150 4.42 0.26 -26.60
C ALA A 150 4.61 0.69 -25.13
N VAL A 151 4.87 -0.28 -24.25
CA VAL A 151 5.19 -0.02 -22.84
C VAL A 151 6.49 0.78 -22.70
N ALA A 152 7.54 0.43 -23.47
CA ALA A 152 8.81 1.14 -23.42
C ALA A 152 8.68 2.62 -23.78
N VAL A 153 7.94 2.93 -24.86
CA VAL A 153 7.69 4.31 -25.31
C VAL A 153 6.92 5.07 -24.26
N LEU A 154 5.81 4.51 -23.75
CA LEU A 154 5.02 5.16 -22.71
C LEU A 154 5.82 5.38 -21.44
N GLY A 155 6.59 4.38 -21.00
CA GLY A 155 7.40 4.47 -19.80
C GLY A 155 8.47 5.55 -19.88
N VAL A 156 9.15 5.70 -21.02
CA VAL A 156 10.11 6.80 -21.24
C VAL A 156 9.40 8.16 -21.17
N LEU A 157 8.26 8.32 -21.83
CA LEU A 157 7.51 9.59 -21.83
C LEU A 157 7.06 9.99 -20.42
N VAL A 158 6.46 9.06 -19.67
CA VAL A 158 6.02 9.28 -18.29
C VAL A 158 7.23 9.59 -17.38
N SER A 159 8.34 8.88 -17.56
CA SER A 159 9.56 9.10 -16.77
C SER A 159 10.17 10.48 -17.01
N LEU A 160 10.20 10.95 -18.26
CA LEU A 160 10.68 12.29 -18.60
C LEU A 160 9.83 13.35 -17.90
N VAL A 161 8.51 13.20 -17.95
CA VAL A 161 7.56 14.09 -17.28
C VAL A 161 7.77 14.09 -15.77
N ALA A 162 7.87 12.92 -15.14
CA ALA A 162 8.15 12.80 -13.71
C ALA A 162 9.50 13.45 -13.31
N ALA A 163 10.52 13.32 -14.15
CA ALA A 163 11.85 13.87 -13.91
C ALA A 163 11.90 15.41 -13.98
N THR A 164 10.97 16.05 -14.71
CA THR A 164 10.85 17.53 -14.75
C THR A 164 10.49 18.15 -13.40
N GLY A 165 9.93 17.35 -12.47
CA GLY A 165 9.70 17.74 -11.08
C GLY A 165 8.23 17.95 -10.71
N TYR A 166 7.99 18.09 -9.40
CA TYR A 166 6.65 18.08 -8.79
C TYR A 166 5.69 19.12 -9.38
N SER A 167 6.16 20.34 -9.69
CA SER A 167 5.29 21.42 -10.18
C SER A 167 4.63 21.10 -11.53
N MET A 168 5.34 20.44 -12.44
CA MET A 168 4.76 19.94 -13.70
C MET A 168 3.74 18.86 -13.36
N VAL A 169 4.16 17.82 -12.64
CA VAL A 169 3.34 16.65 -12.30
C VAL A 169 2.00 17.06 -11.68
N ALA A 170 2.04 17.98 -10.70
CA ALA A 170 0.85 18.51 -10.05
C ALA A 170 -0.04 19.34 -11.00
N ARG A 171 0.54 20.16 -11.88
CA ARG A 171 -0.24 20.94 -12.87
C ARG A 171 -0.98 20.04 -13.84
N PHE A 172 -0.31 19.01 -14.37
CA PHE A 172 -0.93 18.05 -15.29
C PHE A 172 -2.09 17.31 -14.61
N ALA A 173 -1.87 16.79 -13.40
CA ALA A 173 -2.91 16.09 -12.64
C ALA A 173 -4.12 16.99 -12.35
N ASN A 174 -3.89 18.24 -11.93
CA ASN A 174 -4.98 19.18 -11.62
C ASN A 174 -5.80 19.59 -12.86
N MET A 175 -5.19 19.65 -14.05
CA MET A 175 -5.92 19.90 -15.30
C MET A 175 -6.74 18.68 -15.75
N ALA A 176 -6.17 17.48 -15.61
CA ALA A 176 -6.78 16.24 -16.06
C ALA A 176 -7.96 15.79 -15.19
N ALA A 177 -7.80 15.86 -13.85
CA ALA A 177 -8.72 15.25 -12.90
C ALA A 177 -10.21 15.62 -13.10
N PRO A 178 -10.60 16.91 -13.25
CA PRO A 178 -12.01 17.26 -13.40
C PRO A 178 -12.66 16.64 -14.64
N TRP A 179 -11.94 16.60 -15.76
CA TRP A 179 -12.44 16.01 -17.00
C TRP A 179 -12.51 14.48 -16.89
N MET A 180 -11.46 13.83 -16.37
CA MET A 180 -11.44 12.38 -16.19
C MET A 180 -12.58 11.89 -15.31
N VAL A 181 -12.86 12.56 -14.19
CA VAL A 181 -13.99 12.23 -13.30
C VAL A 181 -15.32 12.19 -14.06
N LEU A 182 -15.55 13.17 -14.95
CA LEU A 182 -16.76 13.22 -15.77
C LEU A 182 -16.80 12.10 -16.81
N VAL A 183 -15.66 11.71 -17.38
CA VAL A 183 -15.59 10.58 -18.31
C VAL A 183 -15.86 9.26 -17.59
N PHE A 184 -15.34 9.06 -16.38
CA PHE A 184 -15.69 7.88 -15.57
C PHE A 184 -17.18 7.81 -15.26
N LEU A 185 -17.80 8.93 -14.88
CA LEU A 185 -19.25 8.98 -14.71
C LEU A 185 -19.98 8.64 -16.02
N ALA A 186 -19.52 9.16 -17.15
CA ALA A 186 -20.08 8.86 -18.46
C ALA A 186 -19.96 7.37 -18.80
N PHE A 187 -18.86 6.70 -18.47
CA PHE A 187 -18.71 5.26 -18.63
C PHE A 187 -19.82 4.48 -17.92
N GLY A 188 -20.12 4.83 -16.67
CA GLY A 188 -21.19 4.18 -15.91
C GLY A 188 -22.57 4.41 -16.53
N LEU A 189 -22.87 5.63 -16.95
CA LEU A 189 -24.15 5.98 -17.59
C LEU A 189 -24.33 5.29 -18.94
N ILE A 190 -23.29 5.25 -19.77
CA ILE A 190 -23.30 4.57 -21.07
C ILE A 190 -23.45 3.07 -20.86
N GLY A 191 -22.63 2.46 -20.01
CA GLY A 191 -22.72 1.03 -19.72
C GLY A 191 -24.10 0.63 -19.19
N LEU A 192 -24.69 1.43 -18.30
CA LEU A 192 -26.05 1.21 -17.82
C LEU A 192 -27.07 1.30 -18.96
N ARG A 193 -26.95 2.28 -19.86
CA ARG A 193 -27.86 2.43 -21.00
C ARG A 193 -27.76 1.24 -21.95
N GLU A 194 -26.55 0.78 -22.27
CA GLU A 194 -26.33 -0.38 -23.13
C GLU A 194 -26.94 -1.65 -22.53
N PHE A 195 -26.81 -1.87 -21.21
CA PHE A 195 -27.49 -2.96 -20.53
C PHE A 195 -29.02 -2.90 -20.67
N LEU A 196 -29.62 -1.72 -20.53
CA LEU A 196 -31.07 -1.56 -20.72
C LEU A 196 -31.50 -1.90 -22.15
N LEU A 197 -30.68 -1.51 -23.15
CA LEU A 197 -30.95 -1.81 -24.55
C LEU A 197 -30.84 -3.32 -24.86
N GLU A 198 -29.81 -3.99 -24.34
CA GLU A 198 -29.56 -5.41 -24.63
C GLU A 198 -30.49 -6.35 -23.87
N THR A 199 -30.83 -6.00 -22.64
CA THR A 199 -31.77 -6.80 -21.82
C THR A 199 -33.24 -6.51 -22.14
N GLY A 200 -33.52 -5.40 -22.85
CA GLY A 200 -34.88 -4.91 -23.10
C GLY A 200 -35.63 -4.47 -21.82
N LYS A 201 -34.93 -4.30 -20.69
CA LYS A 201 -35.52 -3.89 -19.41
C LYS A 201 -35.71 -2.37 -19.37
N GLU A 202 -36.79 -1.95 -18.71
CA GLU A 202 -37.04 -0.55 -18.39
C GLU A 202 -36.86 -0.30 -16.89
N VAL A 203 -36.28 0.85 -16.54
CA VAL A 203 -36.05 1.25 -15.15
C VAL A 203 -36.84 2.52 -14.87
N HIS A 204 -37.91 2.39 -14.08
CA HIS A 204 -38.77 3.50 -13.67
C HIS A 204 -38.63 3.81 -12.18
N SER A 205 -37.96 2.94 -11.42
CA SER A 205 -37.74 3.06 -9.99
C SER A 205 -36.36 2.54 -9.55
N LEU A 206 -35.96 2.87 -8.31
CA LEU A 206 -34.75 2.30 -7.70
C LEU A 206 -34.85 0.78 -7.52
N SER A 207 -36.05 0.24 -7.38
CA SER A 207 -36.26 -1.21 -7.30
C SER A 207 -35.95 -1.89 -8.62
N ASP A 208 -36.34 -1.29 -9.74
CA ASP A 208 -36.05 -1.82 -11.09
C ASP A 208 -34.54 -1.75 -11.37
N LEU A 209 -33.89 -0.66 -10.97
CA LEU A 209 -32.44 -0.53 -11.07
C LEU A 209 -31.73 -1.60 -10.23
N TRP A 210 -32.20 -1.86 -9.01
CA TRP A 210 -31.66 -2.91 -8.16
C TRP A 210 -31.89 -4.31 -8.75
N ALA A 211 -33.04 -4.54 -9.38
CA ALA A 211 -33.32 -5.79 -10.09
C ALA A 211 -32.37 -5.99 -11.29
N LEU A 212 -32.14 -4.97 -12.11
CA LEU A 212 -31.14 -5.01 -13.18
C LEU A 212 -29.74 -5.29 -12.64
N ALA A 213 -29.35 -4.56 -11.59
CA ALA A 213 -28.05 -4.70 -10.95
C ALA A 213 -27.79 -6.12 -10.43
N THR A 214 -28.80 -6.74 -9.79
CA THR A 214 -28.68 -8.10 -9.24
C THR A 214 -28.79 -9.21 -10.28
N THR A 215 -29.52 -8.99 -11.38
CA THR A 215 -29.79 -10.04 -12.37
C THR A 215 -28.87 -10.02 -13.59
N ASP A 216 -28.38 -8.85 -14.01
CA ASP A 216 -27.61 -8.71 -15.25
C ASP A 216 -26.19 -8.20 -15.04
N ILE A 217 -25.97 -7.31 -14.07
CA ILE A 217 -24.67 -6.62 -13.88
C ILE A 217 -23.78 -7.37 -12.87
N TRP A 218 -24.20 -7.46 -11.61
CA TRP A 218 -23.45 -8.06 -10.51
C TRP A 218 -24.21 -9.26 -9.94
N LYS A 219 -24.09 -10.39 -10.63
CA LYS A 219 -24.90 -11.59 -10.42
C LYS A 219 -24.51 -12.41 -9.19
N GLY A 220 -23.32 -12.20 -8.64
CA GLY A 220 -22.83 -13.00 -7.50
C GLY A 220 -22.40 -14.42 -7.88
N GLY A 221 -22.07 -14.69 -9.15
CA GLY A 221 -21.66 -16.01 -9.65
C GLY A 221 -20.25 -16.44 -9.22
N GLU A 222 -19.80 -17.60 -9.70
CA GLU A 222 -18.43 -18.07 -9.45
C GLU A 222 -17.38 -17.07 -9.98
N PRO A 223 -16.23 -16.92 -9.30
CA PRO A 223 -15.14 -16.08 -9.80
C PRO A 223 -14.56 -16.68 -11.08
N LEU A 224 -13.97 -15.81 -11.92
CA LEU A 224 -13.17 -16.25 -13.06
C LEU A 224 -11.94 -17.03 -12.59
N GLU A 225 -11.41 -17.87 -13.48
CA GLU A 225 -10.24 -18.69 -13.19
C GLU A 225 -9.06 -17.82 -12.69
N GLY A 226 -8.46 -18.24 -11.58
CA GLY A 226 -7.36 -17.52 -10.93
C GLY A 226 -7.78 -16.42 -9.95
N GLN A 227 -9.08 -16.13 -9.81
CA GLN A 227 -9.59 -15.10 -8.89
C GLN A 227 -10.19 -15.70 -7.61
N SER A 228 -10.01 -15.01 -6.47
CA SER A 228 -10.72 -15.31 -5.23
C SER A 228 -12.19 -14.89 -5.34
N LYS A 229 -13.11 -15.66 -4.76
CA LYS A 229 -14.53 -15.27 -4.66
C LYS A 229 -14.70 -14.10 -3.70
N PHE A 230 -15.11 -12.95 -4.21
CA PHE A 230 -15.39 -11.79 -3.38
C PHE A 230 -16.81 -11.82 -2.81
N THR A 231 -16.89 -11.53 -1.52
CA THR A 231 -18.12 -11.34 -0.75
C THR A 231 -18.19 -9.91 -0.23
N PHE A 232 -19.28 -9.54 0.43
CA PHE A 232 -19.44 -8.26 1.11
C PHE A 232 -18.22 -7.87 1.95
N TRP A 233 -17.63 -8.81 2.68
CA TRP A 233 -16.45 -8.55 3.51
C TRP A 233 -15.21 -8.29 2.67
N HIS A 234 -15.00 -9.03 1.58
CA HIS A 234 -13.86 -8.79 0.68
C HIS A 234 -13.93 -7.38 0.10
N VAL A 235 -15.09 -6.96 -0.40
CA VAL A 235 -15.26 -5.61 -0.95
C VAL A 235 -15.07 -4.55 0.15
N THR A 236 -15.65 -4.74 1.33
CA THR A 236 -15.51 -3.81 2.47
C THR A 236 -14.05 -3.63 2.86
N PHE A 237 -13.34 -4.74 3.09
CA PHE A 237 -11.93 -4.70 3.51
C PHE A 237 -11.03 -4.22 2.39
N PHE A 238 -11.30 -4.58 1.14
CA PHE A 238 -10.53 -4.08 0.02
C PHE A 238 -10.69 -2.56 -0.12
N ALA A 239 -11.92 -2.03 -0.13
CA ALA A 239 -12.14 -0.58 -0.19
C ALA A 239 -11.54 0.15 1.02
N TRP A 240 -11.55 -0.46 2.20
CA TRP A 240 -10.91 0.10 3.38
C TRP A 240 -9.36 0.08 3.29
N PHE A 241 -8.79 -1.05 2.90
CA PHE A 241 -7.34 -1.31 2.96
C PHE A 241 -6.57 -1.01 1.69
N CYS A 242 -7.24 -0.72 0.57
CA CYS A 242 -6.57 -0.34 -0.66
C CYS A 242 -5.70 0.93 -0.50
N ASN A 243 -6.05 1.82 0.44
CA ASN A 243 -5.20 2.94 0.86
C ASN A 243 -4.65 2.78 2.27
N MET A 244 -4.54 1.55 2.79
CA MET A 244 -4.04 1.32 4.14
C MET A 244 -2.66 1.94 4.35
N ALA A 245 -1.78 1.92 3.34
CA ALA A 245 -0.49 2.60 3.39
C ALA A 245 -0.60 4.12 3.64
N MET A 246 -1.67 4.76 3.15
CA MET A 246 -1.86 6.20 3.24
C MET A 246 -2.41 6.64 4.60
N HIS A 247 -3.47 5.98 5.08
CA HIS A 247 -4.11 6.33 6.36
C HIS A 247 -3.51 5.59 7.56
N ILE A 248 -3.68 4.27 7.64
CA ILE A 248 -3.22 3.44 8.76
C ILE A 248 -1.69 3.35 8.79
N GLY A 249 -1.04 3.23 7.63
CA GLY A 249 0.41 3.28 7.43
C GLY A 249 0.99 4.70 7.51
N MET A 250 0.11 5.71 7.60
CA MET A 250 0.44 7.10 7.92
C MET A 250 1.29 7.85 6.89
N SER A 251 1.34 7.42 5.62
CA SER A 251 2.00 8.20 4.56
C SER A 251 1.43 9.62 4.44
N ASP A 252 0.12 9.78 4.65
CA ASP A 252 -0.58 11.06 4.54
C ASP A 252 -0.34 12.01 5.72
N LEU A 253 0.51 11.64 6.70
CA LEU A 253 1.07 12.64 7.63
C LEU A 253 1.74 13.78 6.85
N SER A 254 2.44 13.43 5.77
CA SER A 254 3.15 14.37 4.89
C SER A 254 2.21 15.35 4.16
N VAL A 255 0.94 14.99 4.04
CA VAL A 255 -0.13 15.80 3.45
C VAL A 255 -0.86 16.59 4.53
N PHE A 256 -1.40 15.90 5.54
CA PHE A 256 -2.19 16.52 6.61
C PHE A 256 -1.35 17.37 7.57
N ARG A 257 -0.01 17.33 7.53
CA ARG A 257 0.85 18.30 8.22
C ARG A 257 0.57 19.74 7.80
N PHE A 258 -0.06 19.98 6.65
CA PHE A 258 -0.48 21.31 6.23
C PHE A 258 -1.94 21.65 6.62
N ALA A 259 -2.71 20.73 7.18
CA ALA A 259 -4.13 20.95 7.46
C ALA A 259 -4.38 21.77 8.73
N LYS A 260 -5.18 22.83 8.68
CA LYS A 260 -5.45 23.66 9.88
C LYS A 260 -6.14 22.89 11.01
N LYS A 261 -6.95 21.89 10.70
CA LYS A 261 -7.76 21.13 11.67
C LYS A 261 -7.74 19.65 11.33
N SER A 262 -7.75 18.77 12.33
CA SER A 262 -7.75 17.32 12.13
C SER A 262 -8.97 16.80 11.36
N TRP A 263 -10.13 17.42 11.52
CA TRP A 263 -11.34 17.04 10.79
C TRP A 263 -11.22 17.23 9.27
N TYR A 264 -10.21 17.94 8.78
CA TYR A 264 -9.93 18.03 7.34
C TYR A 264 -9.67 16.66 6.72
N GLY A 265 -9.39 15.63 7.53
CA GLY A 265 -9.45 14.22 7.10
C GLY A 265 -10.73 13.85 6.35
N LEU A 266 -11.87 14.50 6.62
CA LEU A 266 -13.13 14.30 5.89
C LEU A 266 -13.00 14.61 4.38
N ALA A 267 -12.02 15.41 3.97
CA ALA A 267 -11.77 15.70 2.56
C ALA A 267 -11.46 14.45 1.75
N THR A 268 -10.93 13.39 2.37
CA THR A 268 -10.65 12.11 1.69
C THR A 268 -11.92 11.46 1.14
N ALA A 269 -13.10 11.77 1.70
CA ALA A 269 -14.39 11.29 1.19
C ALA A 269 -14.61 11.68 -0.28
N SER A 270 -14.07 12.82 -0.73
CA SER A 270 -14.13 13.21 -2.13
C SER A 270 -13.39 12.23 -3.04
N GLY A 271 -12.23 11.72 -2.62
CA GLY A 271 -11.51 10.67 -3.34
C GLY A 271 -12.20 9.31 -3.24
N MET A 272 -12.65 8.94 -2.03
CA MET A 272 -13.23 7.61 -1.80
C MET A 272 -14.57 7.43 -2.52
N TYR A 273 -15.45 8.43 -2.50
CA TYR A 273 -16.76 8.29 -3.14
C TYR A 273 -16.79 8.67 -4.62
N VAL A 274 -15.87 9.53 -5.10
CA VAL A 274 -15.76 9.81 -6.55
C VAL A 274 -14.90 8.75 -7.24
N GLY A 275 -13.74 8.43 -6.69
CA GLY A 275 -12.85 7.41 -7.20
C GLY A 275 -13.36 6.01 -6.90
N HIS A 276 -13.22 5.58 -5.65
CA HIS A 276 -13.43 4.17 -5.30
C HIS A 276 -14.89 3.72 -5.39
N PHE A 277 -15.84 4.62 -5.17
CA PHE A 277 -17.25 4.26 -5.30
C PHE A 277 -17.73 4.45 -6.75
N MET A 278 -17.82 5.70 -7.21
CA MET A 278 -18.40 5.99 -8.52
C MET A 278 -17.56 5.43 -9.69
N ALA A 279 -16.24 5.63 -9.71
CA ALA A 279 -15.42 5.18 -10.83
C ALA A 279 -15.28 3.66 -10.90
N TRP A 280 -15.12 2.97 -9.75
CA TRP A 280 -15.09 1.50 -9.74
C TRP A 280 -16.42 0.89 -10.16
N ILE A 281 -17.55 1.43 -9.68
CA ILE A 281 -18.88 1.00 -10.14
C ILE A 281 -18.99 1.18 -11.66
N SER A 282 -18.61 2.35 -12.16
CA SER A 282 -18.69 2.67 -13.60
C SER A 282 -17.86 1.71 -14.45
N ALA A 283 -16.60 1.46 -14.07
CA ALA A 283 -15.72 0.54 -14.78
C ALA A 283 -16.21 -0.92 -14.66
N SER A 284 -16.77 -1.31 -13.52
CA SER A 284 -17.35 -2.64 -13.31
C SER A 284 -18.56 -2.90 -14.22
N ILE A 285 -19.40 -1.88 -14.47
CA ILE A 285 -20.53 -1.98 -15.39
C ILE A 285 -20.03 -2.24 -16.82
N LEU A 286 -18.98 -1.53 -17.26
CA LEU A 286 -18.42 -1.76 -18.59
C LEU A 286 -17.92 -3.18 -18.78
N TYR A 287 -17.22 -3.73 -17.78
CA TYR A 287 -16.71 -5.10 -17.87
C TYR A 287 -17.82 -6.16 -17.73
N ALA A 288 -18.82 -5.92 -16.88
CA ALA A 288 -20.01 -6.77 -16.82
C ALA A 288 -20.73 -6.81 -18.18
N LEU A 289 -20.81 -5.67 -18.89
CA LEU A 289 -21.39 -5.59 -20.23
C LEU A 289 -20.56 -6.38 -21.25
N GLN A 290 -19.22 -6.30 -21.18
CA GLN A 290 -18.34 -7.12 -22.02
C GLN A 290 -18.64 -8.61 -21.85
N LEU A 291 -18.70 -9.10 -20.60
CA LEU A 291 -19.03 -10.50 -20.30
C LEU A 291 -20.46 -10.88 -20.69
N HIS A 292 -21.39 -9.92 -20.66
CA HIS A 292 -22.76 -10.14 -21.14
C HIS A 292 -22.80 -10.39 -22.65
N ARG A 293 -22.06 -9.58 -23.41
CA ARG A 293 -21.96 -9.67 -24.87
C ARG A 293 -21.19 -10.89 -25.34
N ASP A 294 -20.08 -11.19 -24.67
CA ASP A 294 -19.21 -12.32 -24.96
C ASP A 294 -18.66 -12.92 -23.66
N PRO A 295 -19.29 -14.00 -23.14
CA PRO A 295 -18.84 -14.67 -21.93
C PRO A 295 -17.44 -15.28 -22.02
N THR A 296 -16.88 -15.44 -23.24
CA THR A 296 -15.52 -15.97 -23.44
C THR A 296 -14.45 -14.89 -23.36
N ASN A 297 -14.84 -13.61 -23.50
CA ASN A 297 -13.94 -12.48 -23.39
C ASN A 297 -13.74 -12.05 -21.93
N THR A 298 -12.91 -12.81 -21.22
CA THR A 298 -12.55 -12.61 -19.82
C THR A 298 -11.47 -11.55 -19.60
N ASP A 299 -10.94 -10.95 -20.67
CA ASP A 299 -9.82 -10.02 -20.59
C ASP A 299 -10.20 -8.70 -19.92
N VAL A 300 -9.47 -8.34 -18.86
CA VAL A 300 -9.67 -7.10 -18.11
C VAL A 300 -8.76 -6.01 -18.69
N LEU A 301 -9.15 -5.47 -19.85
CA LEU A 301 -8.36 -4.50 -20.60
C LEU A 301 -9.01 -3.10 -20.61
N PRO A 302 -8.43 -2.11 -19.91
CA PRO A 302 -8.97 -0.75 -19.83
C PRO A 302 -9.20 -0.05 -21.17
N GLY A 303 -8.26 -0.17 -22.10
CA GLY A 303 -8.33 0.44 -23.44
C GLY A 303 -9.58 -0.02 -24.22
N PRO A 304 -9.73 -1.33 -24.50
CA PRO A 304 -10.93 -1.89 -25.12
C PRO A 304 -12.24 -1.50 -24.43
N LEU A 305 -12.31 -1.63 -23.10
CA LEU A 305 -13.50 -1.27 -22.33
C LEU A 305 -13.89 0.20 -22.52
N ALA A 306 -12.91 1.10 -22.39
CA ALA A 306 -13.14 2.53 -22.55
C ALA A 306 -13.47 2.93 -23.99
N TYR A 307 -12.86 2.26 -24.99
CA TYR A 307 -13.16 2.50 -26.40
C TYR A 307 -14.57 2.09 -26.78
N GLN A 308 -15.03 0.92 -26.30
CA GLN A 308 -16.40 0.48 -26.54
C GLN A 308 -17.44 1.42 -25.92
N ALA A 309 -17.11 2.04 -24.77
CA ALA A 309 -18.01 2.98 -24.11
C ALA A 309 -17.99 4.39 -24.74
N ALA A 310 -16.81 4.98 -24.97
CA ALA A 310 -16.69 6.39 -25.35
C ALA A 310 -15.72 6.66 -26.52
N GLY A 311 -15.37 5.62 -27.28
CA GLY A 311 -14.48 5.73 -28.44
C GLY A 311 -13.12 6.35 -28.10
N VAL A 312 -12.68 7.28 -28.96
CA VAL A 312 -11.38 7.97 -28.81
C VAL A 312 -11.30 8.77 -27.50
N ALA A 313 -12.41 9.36 -27.05
CA ALA A 313 -12.42 10.08 -25.77
C ALA A 313 -12.13 9.13 -24.60
N GLY A 314 -12.65 7.91 -24.65
CA GLY A 314 -12.36 6.86 -23.67
C GLY A 314 -10.88 6.46 -23.69
N LEU A 315 -10.29 6.25 -24.86
CA LEU A 315 -8.86 5.93 -24.98
C LEU A 315 -7.96 7.02 -24.43
N ILE A 316 -8.25 8.29 -24.74
CA ILE A 316 -7.52 9.44 -24.17
C ILE A 316 -7.66 9.45 -22.65
N CYS A 317 -8.85 9.16 -22.12
CA CYS A 317 -9.06 9.07 -20.68
C CYS A 317 -8.21 7.98 -20.04
N VAL A 318 -8.09 6.79 -20.63
CA VAL A 318 -7.24 5.70 -20.13
C VAL A 318 -5.77 6.14 -20.04
N VAL A 319 -5.25 6.79 -21.10
CA VAL A 319 -3.87 7.27 -21.13
C VAL A 319 -3.64 8.35 -20.06
N ILE A 320 -4.52 9.36 -20.02
CA ILE A 320 -4.38 10.45 -19.05
C ILE A 320 -4.49 9.90 -17.62
N ALA A 321 -5.44 9.01 -17.33
CA ALA A 321 -5.63 8.41 -16.01
C ALA A 321 -4.40 7.60 -15.57
N GLY A 322 -3.82 6.80 -16.46
CA GLY A 322 -2.56 6.11 -16.19
C GLY A 322 -1.41 7.09 -15.92
N TRP A 323 -1.33 8.20 -16.66
CA TRP A 323 -0.27 9.20 -16.49
C TRP A 323 -0.40 9.99 -15.19
N THR A 324 -1.61 10.40 -14.81
CA THR A 324 -1.86 11.14 -13.56
C THR A 324 -1.49 10.33 -12.33
N THR A 325 -1.49 9.00 -12.42
CA THR A 325 -1.07 8.10 -11.34
C THR A 325 0.42 7.74 -11.44
N ALA A 326 0.91 7.41 -12.64
CA ALA A 326 2.29 6.99 -12.83
C ALA A 326 3.30 8.11 -12.54
N ASN A 327 3.03 9.34 -13.02
CA ASN A 327 3.93 10.48 -12.86
C ASN A 327 4.29 10.79 -11.38
N PRO A 328 3.31 11.05 -10.48
CA PRO A 328 3.62 11.31 -9.08
C PRO A 328 4.20 10.09 -8.37
N THR A 329 3.84 8.88 -8.80
CA THR A 329 4.35 7.64 -8.22
C THR A 329 5.83 7.41 -8.55
N ILE A 330 6.24 7.61 -9.80
CA ILE A 330 7.67 7.56 -10.21
C ILE A 330 8.45 8.67 -9.50
N TYR A 331 7.87 9.87 -9.37
CA TYR A 331 8.50 10.96 -8.61
C TYR A 331 8.71 10.59 -7.14
N ARG A 332 7.69 10.06 -6.45
CA ARG A 332 7.76 9.58 -5.05
C ARG A 332 8.78 8.45 -4.89
N ALA A 333 8.80 7.48 -5.80
CA ALA A 333 9.80 6.41 -5.82
C ALA A 333 11.22 6.96 -6.03
N GLY A 334 11.38 7.90 -6.96
CA GLY A 334 12.66 8.55 -7.24
C GLY A 334 13.20 9.30 -6.02
N LEU A 335 12.35 10.00 -5.27
CA LEU A 335 12.75 10.63 -4.00
C LEU A 335 13.16 9.61 -2.94
N ALA A 336 12.43 8.50 -2.82
CA ALA A 336 12.77 7.42 -1.89
C ALA A 336 14.15 6.82 -2.20
N PHE A 337 14.48 6.60 -3.48
CA PHE A 337 15.81 6.13 -3.88
C PHE A 337 16.88 7.22 -3.81
N GLN A 338 16.54 8.48 -4.05
CA GLN A 338 17.48 9.60 -3.92
C GLN A 338 17.94 9.75 -2.47
N ALA A 339 17.09 9.46 -1.48
CA ALA A 339 17.47 9.45 -0.07
C ALA A 339 18.62 8.46 0.24
N LEU A 340 18.79 7.41 -0.58
CA LEU A 340 19.88 6.43 -0.49
C LEU A 340 21.17 6.94 -1.14
N VAL A 341 21.05 7.79 -2.16
CA VAL A 341 22.18 8.33 -2.94
C VAL A 341 22.08 9.86 -3.01
N PRO A 342 22.31 10.59 -1.90
CA PRO A 342 22.01 12.03 -1.82
C PRO A 342 22.83 12.90 -2.79
N ARG A 343 23.97 12.38 -3.26
CA ARG A 343 24.87 13.07 -4.20
C ARG A 343 24.42 12.97 -5.65
N ALA A 344 23.47 12.09 -5.97
CA ALA A 344 22.94 11.95 -7.33
C ALA A 344 21.89 13.03 -7.62
N SER A 345 21.86 13.52 -8.87
CA SER A 345 20.82 14.43 -9.32
C SER A 345 19.44 13.75 -9.24
N ARG A 346 18.46 14.44 -8.65
CA ARG A 346 17.06 13.99 -8.61
C ARG A 346 16.56 13.57 -9.99
N PHE A 347 16.87 14.36 -11.02
CA PHE A 347 16.46 14.07 -12.40
C PHE A 347 16.92 12.68 -12.84
N TRP A 348 18.21 12.36 -12.66
CA TRP A 348 18.77 11.07 -13.09
C TRP A 348 18.29 9.89 -12.25
N VAL A 349 18.10 10.09 -10.93
CA VAL A 349 17.51 9.06 -10.08
C VAL A 349 16.07 8.78 -10.49
N THR A 350 15.26 9.82 -10.77
CA THR A 350 13.89 9.66 -11.26
C THR A 350 13.86 8.99 -12.63
N MET A 351 14.77 9.31 -13.55
CA MET A 351 14.87 8.62 -14.85
C MET A 351 15.25 7.14 -14.69
N ALA A 352 16.23 6.82 -13.84
CA ALA A 352 16.61 5.43 -13.56
C ALA A 352 15.45 4.64 -12.92
N THR A 353 14.74 5.28 -11.98
CA THR A 353 13.53 4.74 -11.38
C THR A 353 12.47 4.47 -12.45
N GLY A 354 12.27 5.44 -13.35
CA GLY A 354 11.38 5.33 -14.49
C GLY A 354 11.71 4.16 -15.43
N LEU A 355 12.99 3.86 -15.66
CA LEU A 355 13.41 2.67 -16.42
C LEU A 355 13.03 1.37 -15.70
N VAL A 356 13.25 1.29 -14.39
CA VAL A 356 12.82 0.13 -13.58
C VAL A 356 11.31 -0.03 -13.65
N VAL A 357 10.55 1.05 -13.48
CA VAL A 357 9.09 1.07 -13.59
C VAL A 357 8.63 0.61 -14.99
N THR A 358 9.32 1.05 -16.04
CA THR A 358 9.03 0.67 -17.42
C THR A 358 9.22 -0.83 -17.62
N ILE A 359 10.33 -1.40 -17.11
CA ILE A 359 10.57 -2.84 -17.15
C ILE A 359 9.45 -3.58 -16.42
N VAL A 360 9.07 -3.12 -15.22
CA VAL A 360 7.98 -3.73 -14.45
C VAL A 360 6.65 -3.69 -15.23
N GLY A 361 6.33 -2.57 -15.86
CA GLY A 361 5.13 -2.43 -16.69
C GLY A 361 5.11 -3.30 -17.95
N MET A 362 6.24 -3.88 -18.37
CA MET A 362 6.27 -4.83 -19.48
C MET A 362 5.64 -6.17 -19.08
N PHE A 363 5.67 -6.51 -17.78
CA PHE A 363 5.16 -7.76 -17.25
C PHE A 363 3.70 -7.58 -16.77
N PRO A 364 2.71 -8.05 -17.54
CA PRO A 364 1.29 -7.79 -17.27
C PRO A 364 0.80 -8.36 -15.94
N GLY A 365 1.45 -9.40 -15.41
CA GLY A 365 1.07 -10.02 -14.14
C GLY A 365 0.98 -9.02 -12.99
N VAL A 366 1.75 -7.93 -13.02
CA VAL A 366 1.70 -6.88 -11.99
C VAL A 366 0.40 -6.07 -12.05
N ALA A 367 -0.08 -5.77 -13.25
CA ALA A 367 -1.36 -5.07 -13.44
C ALA A 367 -2.55 -6.00 -13.20
N MET A 368 -2.47 -7.26 -13.66
CA MET A 368 -3.58 -8.21 -13.52
C MET A 368 -3.76 -8.71 -12.08
N GLN A 369 -2.69 -8.69 -11.27
CA GLN A 369 -2.73 -9.01 -9.83
C GLN A 369 -2.84 -7.76 -8.95
N LEU A 370 -3.39 -6.65 -9.47
CA LEU A 370 -3.43 -5.37 -8.76
C LEU A 370 -4.15 -5.46 -7.40
N LEU A 371 -5.21 -6.25 -7.28
CA LEU A 371 -5.92 -6.47 -6.01
C LEU A 371 -4.97 -7.03 -4.93
N GLY A 372 -4.27 -8.12 -5.24
CA GLY A 372 -3.33 -8.76 -4.32
C GLY A 372 -2.12 -7.87 -4.03
N PHE A 373 -1.58 -7.21 -5.06
CA PHE A 373 -0.47 -6.28 -4.90
C PHE A 373 -0.80 -5.14 -3.92
N VAL A 374 -1.96 -4.49 -4.08
CA VAL A 374 -2.38 -3.38 -3.21
C VAL A 374 -2.56 -3.86 -1.77
N ALA A 375 -3.11 -5.06 -1.55
CA ALA A 375 -3.24 -5.66 -0.22
C ALA A 375 -1.86 -5.93 0.42
N ILE A 376 -0.91 -6.50 -0.33
CA ILE A 376 0.48 -6.72 0.12
C ILE A 376 1.17 -5.41 0.44
N TYR A 377 1.03 -4.40 -0.43
CA TYR A 377 1.61 -3.08 -0.23
C TYR A 377 1.15 -2.46 1.09
N GLY A 378 -0.16 -2.49 1.34
CA GLY A 378 -0.72 -2.07 2.62
C GLY A 378 -0.11 -2.86 3.79
N LEU A 379 -0.12 -4.20 3.71
CA LEU A 379 0.37 -5.07 4.77
C LEU A 379 1.83 -4.77 5.15
N ILE A 380 2.69 -4.52 4.16
CA ILE A 380 4.10 -4.21 4.37
C ILE A 380 4.27 -2.89 5.13
N LEU A 381 3.47 -1.86 4.87
CA LEU A 381 3.69 -0.52 5.45
C LEU A 381 2.89 -0.24 6.72
N MET A 382 1.74 -0.88 6.88
CA MET A 382 0.85 -0.72 8.04
C MET A 382 1.54 -0.84 9.41
N PRO A 383 2.51 -1.76 9.65
CA PRO A 383 3.12 -1.89 10.96
C PRO A 383 3.88 -0.64 11.40
N MET A 384 4.48 0.12 10.46
CA MET A 384 5.15 1.37 10.79
C MET A 384 4.17 2.47 11.18
N GLY A 385 2.98 2.48 10.58
CA GLY A 385 1.91 3.35 11.04
C GLY A 385 1.42 3.00 12.45
N ALA A 386 1.34 1.71 12.79
CA ALA A 386 1.07 1.27 14.17
C ALA A 386 2.15 1.74 15.15
N VAL A 387 3.43 1.63 14.77
CA VAL A 387 4.57 2.15 15.55
C VAL A 387 4.41 3.64 15.82
N ILE A 388 4.11 4.46 14.80
CA ILE A 388 3.90 5.90 14.96
C ILE A 388 2.69 6.18 15.88
N PHE A 389 1.58 5.47 15.69
CA PHE A 389 0.39 5.63 16.51
C PHE A 389 0.70 5.40 18.00
N CYS A 390 1.36 4.28 18.31
CA CYS A 390 1.73 3.93 19.66
C CYS A 390 2.76 4.90 20.25
N ASP A 391 3.78 5.29 19.48
CA ASP A 391 4.81 6.24 19.91
C ASP A 391 4.19 7.59 20.28
N PHE A 392 3.27 8.08 19.45
CA PHE A 392 2.65 9.39 19.62
C PHE A 392 1.60 9.43 20.75
N TRP A 393 0.76 8.39 20.90
CA TRP A 393 -0.38 8.44 21.82
C TRP A 393 -0.21 7.67 23.12
N LEU A 394 0.62 6.63 23.14
CA LEU A 394 0.64 5.64 24.21
C LEU A 394 1.94 5.65 25.01
N MET A 395 3.09 5.94 24.41
CA MET A 395 4.39 5.86 25.10
C MET A 395 4.43 6.70 26.39
N GLU A 396 4.18 8.01 26.30
CA GLU A 396 4.21 8.90 27.48
C GLU A 396 3.19 8.47 28.55
N LYS A 397 2.01 7.99 28.14
CA LYS A 397 0.97 7.49 29.06
C LYS A 397 1.38 6.22 29.81
N LEU A 398 2.26 5.42 29.21
CA LEU A 398 2.84 4.22 29.80
C LEU A 398 4.14 4.50 30.58
N GLY A 399 4.51 5.78 30.72
CA GLY A 399 5.77 6.18 31.36
C GLY A 399 7.02 5.85 30.53
N LEU A 400 6.85 5.67 29.22
CA LEU A 400 7.92 5.43 28.26
C LEU A 400 8.24 6.72 27.51
N LYS A 401 9.46 6.82 26.98
CA LYS A 401 9.92 7.93 26.13
C LYS A 401 9.48 7.69 24.69
N SER A 402 8.76 8.65 24.11
CA SER A 402 8.52 8.75 22.66
C SER A 402 9.80 9.17 21.92
N TYR A 403 9.83 9.02 20.59
CA TYR A 403 10.97 9.39 19.75
C TYR A 403 12.30 8.78 20.23
N TRP A 404 12.26 7.49 20.56
CA TRP A 404 13.37 6.78 21.19
C TRP A 404 14.71 6.93 20.46
N ALA A 405 14.71 6.85 19.13
CA ALA A 405 15.94 6.94 18.35
C ALA A 405 16.57 8.35 18.40
N GLU A 406 15.75 9.40 18.47
CA GLU A 406 16.21 10.77 18.68
C GLU A 406 16.76 10.97 20.10
N HIS A 407 16.07 10.44 21.12
CA HIS A 407 16.54 10.58 22.51
C HIS A 407 17.86 9.84 22.77
N GLU A 408 17.95 8.58 22.34
CA GLU A 408 19.13 7.72 22.58
C GLU A 408 20.19 7.82 21.48
N GLN A 409 19.96 8.65 20.45
CA GLN A 409 20.86 8.83 19.30
C GLN A 409 21.26 7.50 18.63
N VAL A 410 20.33 6.54 18.60
CA VAL A 410 20.59 5.23 18.01
C VAL A 410 20.20 5.20 16.54
N PRO A 411 21.03 4.60 15.66
CA PRO A 411 20.71 4.50 14.24
C PRO A 411 19.60 3.49 13.94
N PHE A 412 19.26 2.63 14.91
CA PHE A 412 18.29 1.54 14.76
C PHE A 412 17.56 1.24 16.07
N ASN A 413 16.22 1.36 16.05
CA ASN A 413 15.35 0.95 17.14
C ASN A 413 14.85 -0.49 16.94
N TRP A 414 15.40 -1.42 17.73
CA TRP A 414 15.02 -2.83 17.67
C TRP A 414 13.55 -3.10 17.99
N ALA A 415 12.90 -2.29 18.84
CA ALA A 415 11.47 -2.46 19.12
C ALA A 415 10.64 -2.25 17.85
N ALA A 416 10.92 -1.18 17.11
CA ALA A 416 10.24 -0.89 15.85
C ALA A 416 10.61 -1.90 14.75
N GLY A 417 11.88 -2.28 14.65
CA GLY A 417 12.34 -3.27 13.66
C GLY A 417 11.71 -4.65 13.84
N ILE A 418 11.65 -5.15 15.08
CA ILE A 418 11.02 -6.42 15.40
C ILE A 418 9.50 -6.32 15.26
N ALA A 419 8.88 -5.21 15.70
CA ALA A 419 7.45 -5.01 15.49
C ALA A 419 7.10 -5.03 14.00
N TRP A 420 7.93 -4.45 13.13
CA TRP A 420 7.70 -4.47 11.70
C TRP A 420 7.85 -5.87 11.10
N ILE A 421 9.06 -6.44 11.16
CA ILE A 421 9.37 -7.72 10.51
C ILE A 421 8.62 -8.88 11.17
N GLY A 422 8.51 -8.87 12.50
CA GLY A 422 7.78 -9.88 13.26
C GLY A 422 6.29 -9.90 12.92
N THR A 423 5.66 -8.73 12.76
CA THR A 423 4.27 -8.65 12.30
C THR A 423 4.11 -9.26 10.92
N LEU A 424 4.97 -8.91 9.97
CA LEU A 424 4.90 -9.46 8.62
C LEU A 424 5.06 -10.98 8.62
N ALA A 425 6.03 -11.50 9.39
CA ALA A 425 6.25 -12.93 9.52
C ALA A 425 5.02 -13.65 10.12
N ILE A 426 4.40 -13.07 11.15
CA ILE A 426 3.19 -13.62 11.77
C ILE A 426 2.01 -13.58 10.79
N CYS A 427 1.80 -12.47 10.09
CA CYS A 427 0.73 -12.35 9.10
C CYS A 427 0.91 -13.34 7.94
N VAL A 428 2.13 -13.49 7.42
CA VAL A 428 2.43 -14.51 6.39
C VAL A 428 2.21 -15.92 6.96
N GLY A 429 2.66 -16.18 8.18
CA GLY A 429 2.41 -17.45 8.86
C GLY A 429 0.92 -17.75 9.06
N MET A 430 0.10 -16.72 9.31
CA MET A 430 -1.35 -16.85 9.39
C MET A 430 -1.96 -17.24 8.04
N VAL A 431 -1.58 -16.53 6.97
CA VAL A 431 -2.11 -16.76 5.61
C VAL A 431 -1.72 -18.14 5.09
N VAL A 432 -0.45 -18.55 5.27
CA VAL A 432 0.06 -19.82 4.76
C VAL A 432 -0.28 -20.99 5.67
N GLY A 433 -0.28 -20.79 6.99
CA GLY A 433 -0.51 -21.85 7.97
C GLY A 433 -1.97 -22.19 8.22
N PHE A 434 -2.89 -21.24 7.96
CA PHE A 434 -4.32 -21.41 8.24
C PHE A 434 -5.24 -21.01 7.07
N PRO A 435 -4.95 -21.38 5.81
CA PRO A 435 -5.70 -20.92 4.63
C PRO A 435 -7.14 -21.44 4.57
N GLU A 436 -7.47 -22.53 5.28
CA GLU A 436 -8.80 -23.13 5.31
C GLU A 436 -9.66 -22.69 6.50
N VAL A 437 -9.13 -21.85 7.39
CA VAL A 437 -9.93 -21.33 8.51
C VAL A 437 -10.94 -20.32 7.96
N ALA A 438 -12.21 -20.70 7.99
CA ALA A 438 -13.31 -19.88 7.52
C ALA A 438 -14.31 -19.57 8.64
N LEU A 439 -14.80 -18.34 8.66
CA LEU A 439 -15.90 -17.90 9.54
C LEU A 439 -17.05 -17.42 8.64
N GLY A 440 -18.21 -18.07 8.77
CA GLY A 440 -19.37 -17.74 7.92
C GLY A 440 -19.12 -17.92 6.42
N GLY A 441 -18.27 -18.89 6.03
CA GLY A 441 -17.90 -19.14 4.64
C GLY A 441 -16.81 -18.21 4.07
N VAL A 442 -16.28 -17.28 4.87
CA VAL A 442 -15.19 -16.37 4.47
C VAL A 442 -13.87 -16.83 5.09
N LYS A 443 -12.84 -17.02 4.26
CA LYS A 443 -11.48 -17.36 4.71
C LYS A 443 -10.85 -16.17 5.44
N ILE A 444 -10.76 -16.25 6.76
CA ILE A 444 -10.41 -15.06 7.58
C ILE A 444 -8.91 -14.74 7.55
N PHE A 445 -8.06 -15.72 7.21
CA PHE A 445 -6.62 -15.54 7.05
C PHE A 445 -6.25 -15.45 5.56
N GLU A 446 -6.91 -14.55 4.84
CA GLU A 446 -6.57 -14.18 3.47
C GLU A 446 -5.86 -12.82 3.45
N ILE A 447 -5.12 -12.54 2.37
CA ILE A 447 -4.33 -11.31 2.21
C ILE A 447 -5.17 -10.03 2.37
N TYR A 448 -6.46 -10.08 2.04
CA TYR A 448 -7.39 -8.95 2.15
C TYR A 448 -7.78 -8.63 3.60
N PHE A 449 -7.66 -9.58 4.54
CA PHE A 449 -8.12 -9.44 5.92
C PHE A 449 -6.98 -9.38 6.94
N VAL A 450 -5.87 -10.08 6.67
CA VAL A 450 -4.78 -10.32 7.65
C VAL A 450 -4.11 -9.04 8.17
N ALA A 451 -4.22 -7.94 7.42
CA ALA A 451 -3.70 -6.66 7.86
C ALA A 451 -4.39 -6.12 9.13
N LEU A 452 -5.67 -6.44 9.35
CA LEU A 452 -6.40 -5.99 10.54
C LEU A 452 -5.80 -6.56 11.84
N PRO A 453 -5.68 -7.89 12.04
CA PRO A 453 -4.99 -8.42 13.20
C PRO A 453 -3.50 -8.01 13.19
N GLY A 454 -2.89 -7.87 12.02
CA GLY A 454 -1.52 -7.38 11.86
C GLY A 454 -1.25 -6.05 12.56
N TRP A 455 -2.19 -5.10 12.48
CA TRP A 455 -2.04 -3.79 13.13
C TRP A 455 -1.98 -3.90 14.67
N PHE A 456 -2.82 -4.74 15.25
CA PHE A 456 -2.82 -4.99 16.69
C PHE A 456 -1.57 -5.76 17.13
N ILE A 457 -1.11 -6.72 16.32
CA ILE A 457 0.14 -7.45 16.55
C ILE A 457 1.33 -6.49 16.54
N ALA A 458 1.43 -5.61 15.55
CA ALA A 458 2.48 -4.60 15.46
C ALA A 458 2.48 -3.68 16.70
N SER A 459 1.30 -3.21 17.10
CA SER A 459 1.11 -2.37 18.28
C SER A 459 1.57 -3.10 19.56
N ALA A 460 1.12 -4.34 19.76
CA ALA A 460 1.47 -5.14 20.93
C ALA A 460 2.98 -5.47 20.98
N LEU A 461 3.57 -5.88 19.86
CA LEU A 461 5.01 -6.13 19.76
C LEU A 461 5.81 -4.86 20.06
N TYR A 462 5.45 -3.73 19.44
CA TYR A 462 6.17 -2.48 19.63
C TYR A 462 6.11 -1.99 21.08
N LEU A 463 4.92 -1.98 21.68
CA LEU A 463 4.72 -1.56 23.08
C LEU A 463 5.42 -2.52 24.04
N GLY A 464 5.25 -3.83 23.86
CA GLY A 464 5.85 -4.84 24.74
C GLY A 464 7.38 -4.80 24.72
N ILE A 465 7.97 -4.73 23.53
CA ILE A 465 9.43 -4.68 23.39
C ILE A 465 9.97 -3.33 23.89
N SER A 466 9.28 -2.22 23.61
CA SER A 466 9.68 -0.90 24.14
C SER A 466 9.60 -0.85 25.67
N TRP A 467 8.55 -1.43 26.25
CA TRP A 467 8.39 -1.50 27.70
C TRP A 467 9.56 -2.22 28.37
N VAL A 468 10.01 -3.33 27.80
CA VAL A 468 11.22 -4.04 28.26
C VAL A 468 12.46 -3.18 28.03
N MET A 469 12.66 -2.67 26.82
CA MET A 469 13.88 -1.97 26.38
C MET A 469 14.21 -0.71 27.16
N GLN A 470 13.20 0.06 27.58
CA GLN A 470 13.43 1.36 28.21
C GLN A 470 13.65 1.30 29.73
N SER A 471 13.69 0.10 30.34
CA SER A 471 14.03 -0.08 31.75
C SER A 471 15.24 -0.99 31.89
N ALA A 472 16.28 -0.50 32.55
CA ALA A 472 17.49 -1.26 32.82
C ALA A 472 17.22 -2.55 33.61
N GLU A 473 16.31 -2.48 34.60
CA GLU A 473 15.90 -3.65 35.38
C GLU A 473 15.17 -4.68 34.52
N ARG A 474 14.18 -4.26 33.72
CA ARG A 474 13.43 -5.17 32.84
C ARG A 474 14.31 -5.76 31.75
N MET A 475 15.22 -4.98 31.18
CA MET A 475 16.23 -5.46 30.24
C MET A 475 17.13 -6.52 30.88
N ARG A 476 17.58 -6.31 32.12
CA ARG A 476 18.39 -7.29 32.86
C ARG A 476 17.63 -8.59 33.13
N VAL A 477 16.36 -8.51 33.49
CA VAL A 477 15.52 -9.71 33.68
C VAL A 477 15.31 -10.43 32.35
N ALA A 478 15.00 -9.70 31.28
CA ALA A 478 14.80 -10.26 29.95
C ALA A 478 16.06 -10.95 29.41
N SER A 479 17.25 -10.36 29.62
CA SER A 479 18.51 -10.96 29.20
C SER A 479 18.86 -12.22 30.00
N LEU A 480 18.54 -12.27 31.31
CA LEU A 480 18.69 -13.48 32.13
C LEU A 480 17.82 -14.64 31.62
N VAL A 481 16.62 -14.35 31.12
CA VAL A 481 15.73 -15.35 30.49
C VAL A 481 16.18 -15.68 29.06
N ALA A 482 16.66 -14.68 28.30
CA ALA A 482 17.07 -14.86 26.91
C ALA A 482 18.36 -15.70 26.78
N ARG A 483 19.30 -15.62 27.73
CA ARG A 483 20.55 -16.39 27.73
C ARG A 483 20.34 -17.92 27.62
N PRO A 484 19.54 -18.59 28.49
CA PRO A 484 19.29 -20.02 28.36
C PRO A 484 18.49 -20.34 27.09
N LEU A 485 17.54 -19.49 26.69
CA LEU A 485 16.77 -19.70 25.45
C LEU A 485 17.66 -19.61 24.20
N ALA A 486 18.62 -18.67 24.17
CA ALA A 486 19.60 -18.56 23.09
C ALA A 486 20.51 -19.81 23.05
N ALA A 487 20.94 -20.32 24.20
CA ALA A 487 21.70 -21.57 24.27
C ALA A 487 20.88 -22.77 23.75
N VAL A 488 19.60 -22.87 24.16
CA VAL A 488 18.66 -23.88 23.64
C VAL A 488 18.45 -23.72 22.13
N ALA A 489 18.42 -22.49 21.61
CA ALA A 489 18.25 -22.21 20.19
C ALA A 489 19.46 -22.67 19.35
N ILE A 490 20.69 -22.46 19.82
CA ILE A 490 21.90 -22.99 19.14
C ILE A 490 21.83 -24.52 19.12
N ILE A 491 21.60 -25.14 20.28
CA ILE A 491 21.55 -26.60 20.40
C ILE A 491 20.45 -27.16 19.51
N GLY A 492 19.26 -26.57 19.55
CA GLY A 492 18.10 -26.92 18.74
C GLY A 492 18.29 -26.67 17.24
N THR A 493 19.28 -25.88 16.82
CA THR A 493 19.63 -25.75 15.39
C THR A 493 20.53 -26.91 14.92
N LEU A 494 21.33 -27.50 15.82
CA LEU A 494 22.24 -28.61 15.51
C LEU A 494 21.61 -29.99 15.70
N VAL A 495 20.68 -30.14 16.64
CA VAL A 495 20.03 -31.43 16.95
C VAL A 495 19.18 -31.99 15.79
N PRO A 496 18.35 -31.22 15.06
CA PRO A 496 17.52 -31.76 13.99
C PRO A 496 18.34 -32.37 12.84
N PRO A 497 19.44 -31.76 12.33
CA PRO A 497 20.32 -32.41 11.36
C PRO A 497 20.85 -33.77 11.83
N VAL A 498 21.21 -33.90 13.11
CA VAL A 498 21.68 -35.17 13.69
C VAL A 498 20.56 -36.20 13.75
N LEU A 499 19.35 -35.81 14.19
CA LEU A 499 18.19 -36.70 14.20
C LEU A 499 17.78 -37.14 12.78
N TYR A 500 17.92 -36.26 11.79
CA TYR A 500 17.68 -36.59 10.39
C TYR A 500 18.73 -37.58 9.86
N LEU A 501 20.01 -37.36 10.18
CA LEU A 501 21.09 -38.29 9.85
C LEU A 501 20.87 -39.68 10.46
N MET A 502 20.30 -39.74 11.67
CA MET A 502 19.93 -40.98 12.36
C MET A 502 18.62 -41.61 11.85
N GLY A 503 17.98 -41.03 10.83
CA GLY A 503 16.69 -41.51 10.29
C GLY A 503 15.51 -41.38 11.26
N SER A 504 15.64 -40.60 12.33
CA SER A 504 14.64 -40.47 13.40
C SER A 504 13.54 -39.43 13.08
N ILE A 505 13.80 -38.51 12.14
CA ILE A 505 12.82 -37.52 11.67
C ILE A 505 12.88 -37.40 10.14
N SER A 506 11.80 -36.90 9.54
CA SER A 506 11.77 -36.59 8.10
C SER A 506 12.57 -35.32 7.78
N LEU A 507 13.00 -35.18 6.52
CA LEU A 507 13.70 -33.99 6.02
C LEU A 507 12.84 -32.73 6.19
N GLU A 508 11.53 -32.86 6.00
CA GLU A 508 10.57 -31.77 6.15
C GLU A 508 10.47 -31.31 7.62
N ASN A 509 10.32 -32.25 8.55
CA ASN A 509 10.27 -31.93 9.98
C ASN A 509 11.59 -31.30 10.46
N MET A 510 12.73 -31.82 9.99
CA MET A 510 14.04 -31.22 10.27
C MET A 510 14.09 -29.75 9.84
N LYS A 511 13.65 -29.44 8.61
CA LYS A 511 13.64 -28.06 8.08
C LYS A 511 12.79 -27.13 8.95
N TYR A 512 11.57 -27.56 9.33
CA TYR A 512 10.70 -26.74 10.18
C TYR A 512 11.24 -26.57 11.59
N THR A 513 11.79 -27.62 12.20
CA THR A 513 12.39 -27.54 13.54
C THR A 513 13.61 -26.61 13.55
N MET A 514 14.51 -26.73 12.57
CA MET A 514 15.66 -25.83 12.42
C MET A 514 15.22 -24.38 12.21
N LEU A 515 14.21 -24.14 11.40
CA LEU A 515 13.65 -22.80 11.19
C LEU A 515 13.13 -22.22 12.51
N GLY A 516 12.38 -22.99 13.30
CA GLY A 516 11.88 -22.57 14.60
C GLY A 516 12.99 -22.16 15.57
N PHE A 517 14.05 -22.97 15.68
CA PHE A 517 15.20 -22.64 16.54
C PHE A 517 16.06 -21.49 16.00
N THR A 518 16.18 -21.36 14.67
CA THR A 518 16.84 -20.20 14.06
C THR A 518 16.09 -18.92 14.38
N VAL A 519 14.76 -18.92 14.30
CA VAL A 519 13.93 -17.78 14.70
C VAL A 519 14.12 -17.47 16.19
N LEU A 520 14.08 -18.48 17.06
CA LEU A 520 14.30 -18.31 18.50
C LEU A 520 15.68 -17.68 18.80
N TRP A 521 16.73 -18.08 18.09
CA TRP A 521 18.07 -17.49 18.22
C TRP A 521 18.04 -15.99 17.90
N PHE A 522 17.51 -15.60 16.74
CA PHE A 522 17.48 -14.19 16.34
C PHE A 522 16.55 -13.32 17.19
N LEU A 523 15.55 -13.91 17.87
CA LEU A 523 14.72 -13.21 18.85
C LEU A 523 15.44 -12.98 20.19
N THR A 524 16.31 -13.89 20.60
CA THR A 524 16.93 -13.88 21.94
C THR A 524 18.27 -13.17 21.97
N VAL A 525 19.09 -13.29 20.91
CA VAL A 525 20.44 -12.70 20.84
C VAL A 525 20.49 -11.19 21.06
N PRO A 526 19.61 -10.36 20.47
CA PRO A 526 19.66 -8.91 20.66
C PRO A 526 19.47 -8.48 22.14
N LEU A 527 18.75 -9.29 22.92
CA LEU A 527 18.55 -9.08 24.35
C LEU A 527 19.79 -9.47 25.16
N VAL A 528 20.56 -10.46 24.70
CA VAL A 528 21.81 -10.91 25.34
C VAL A 528 22.95 -9.93 25.07
N ASP A 529 23.16 -9.53 23.81
CA ASP A 529 24.30 -8.70 23.40
C ASP A 529 24.28 -7.28 24.03
N ARG A 530 23.09 -6.70 24.19
CA ARG A 530 22.92 -5.36 24.77
C ARG A 530 23.30 -5.26 26.24
N GLN A 531 23.08 -6.32 27.04
CA GLN A 531 23.54 -6.33 28.43
C GLN A 531 25.07 -6.35 28.47
N THR A 532 25.73 -7.17 27.64
CA THR A 532 27.20 -7.23 27.60
C THR A 532 27.83 -5.89 27.26
N ARG A 533 27.22 -5.10 26.36
CA ARG A 533 27.69 -3.72 26.08
C ARG A 533 27.41 -2.77 27.25
N GLY A 534 26.25 -2.87 27.89
CA GLY A 534 25.92 -2.06 29.08
C GLY A 534 26.83 -2.34 30.27
N GLU A 535 27.14 -3.61 30.52
CA GLU A 535 28.09 -4.07 31.55
C GLU A 535 29.49 -3.57 31.24
N LYS A 536 29.93 -3.62 29.98
CA LYS A 536 31.25 -3.13 29.55
C LYS A 536 31.39 -1.61 29.68
N ILE A 537 30.35 -0.85 29.34
CA ILE A 537 30.33 0.62 29.52
C ILE A 537 30.34 0.99 31.02
N MET A 538 29.66 0.21 31.87
CA MET A 538 29.70 0.42 33.32
C MET A 538 31.04 0.00 33.95
N GLU A 539 31.70 -1.04 33.43
CA GLU A 539 33.07 -1.40 33.80
C GLU A 539 34.06 -0.30 33.38
N ASP A 540 33.97 0.19 32.14
CA ASP A 540 34.83 1.26 31.62
C ASP A 540 34.60 2.59 32.38
N ALA A 541 33.34 2.92 32.71
CA ALA A 541 33.00 4.09 33.53
C ALA A 541 33.39 3.92 35.02
N GLY A 542 33.50 2.67 35.50
CA GLY A 542 34.04 2.34 36.82
C GLY A 542 35.56 2.34 36.89
N GLN A 543 36.25 2.27 35.74
CA GLN A 543 37.70 2.36 35.63
C GLN A 543 38.23 3.79 35.48
N GLU A 544 37.39 4.78 35.19
CA GLU A 544 37.79 6.21 35.13
C GLU A 544 37.89 6.92 36.50
N VAL A 545 37.79 6.20 37.62
CA VAL A 545 38.04 6.77 38.97
C VAL A 545 38.97 5.88 39.78
N VAL A 546 40.25 5.79 39.37
CA VAL A 546 41.38 5.67 40.29
C VAL A 546 42.54 6.47 39.70
N ILE A 547 43.08 7.38 40.50
CA ILE A 547 44.16 8.35 40.25
C ILE A 547 45.39 7.72 39.59
#